data_AF-A0A812RHT5-F1
#
_entry.id   AF-A0A812RHT5-F1
#
_cell.length_a   1.000
_cell.length_b   1.000
_cell.length_c   1.000
_cell.angle_alpha   90.00
_cell.angle_beta   90.00
_cell.angle_gamma   90.00
#
_symmetry.space_group_name_H-M   'P 1'
#
loop_
_entity.id
_entity.type
_entity.pdbx_description
1 polymer ?
#
loop_
_entity_poly.entity_id
_entity_poly.type
_entity_poly.pdbx_seq_one_letter_code
_entity_poly.pdbx_strand_id
1 'polypeptide(L)' 'QPKKHTMGKLSDSGDSLSGAILQVHGVERDATSREMHILFSGCVGYISASLSEEGSAKIGVVQFDSAESAFQ' A
#
# COMPACT_ATOMS: atom_id res chain seq x y z
N GLN A 1 11.06 30.65 1.44
CA GLN A 1 10.63 29.63 0.47
C GLN A 1 10.33 28.34 1.24
N PRO A 2 9.09 27.83 1.29
CA PRO A 2 8.82 26.54 1.91
C PRO A 2 8.99 25.41 0.89
N LYS A 3 9.71 24.35 1.31
CA LYS A 3 10.00 23.15 0.52
C LYS A 3 8.70 22.35 0.33
N LYS A 4 8.30 22.11 -0.92
CA LYS A 4 7.19 21.21 -1.26
C LYS A 4 7.62 19.78 -0.92
N HIS A 5 6.94 19.18 0.05
CA HIS A 5 6.97 17.75 0.30
C HIS A 5 6.22 17.06 -0.85
N THR A 6 6.89 16.17 -1.57
CA THR A 6 6.27 15.39 -2.65
C THR A 6 5.37 14.33 -2.01
N MET A 7 4.07 14.60 -2.02
CA MET A 7 3.02 13.67 -1.60
C MET A 7 2.90 12.55 -2.64
N GLY A 8 2.75 11.30 -2.18
CA GLY A 8 2.67 10.10 -3.00
C GLY A 8 1.68 10.22 -4.16
N LYS A 9 2.04 9.62 -5.30
CA LYS A 9 1.28 9.70 -6.55
C LYS A 9 0.10 8.72 -6.48
N LEU A 10 -1.10 9.24 -6.27
CA LEU A 10 -2.35 8.45 -6.33
C LEU A 10 -2.63 8.11 -7.80
N SER A 11 -2.60 6.82 -8.15
CA SER A 11 -3.04 6.34 -9.45
C SER A 11 -4.51 5.93 -9.34
N ASP A 12 -5.40 6.77 -9.89
CA ASP A 12 -6.82 6.51 -10.01
C ASP A 12 -7.05 5.55 -11.20
N SER A 13 -7.45 4.31 -10.92
CA SER A 13 -7.91 3.36 -11.91
C SER A 13 -9.28 2.89 -11.46
N GLY A 14 -10.30 3.51 -12.05
CA GLY A 14 -11.70 3.38 -11.66
C GLY A 14 -12.24 1.96 -11.80
N ASP A 15 -12.70 1.44 -10.67
CA ASP A 15 -13.89 0.60 -10.54
C ASP A 15 -14.53 0.94 -9.18
N SER A 16 -15.84 1.10 -9.12
CA SER A 16 -16.58 1.84 -8.08
C SER A 16 -16.63 1.20 -6.68
N LEU A 17 -15.47 1.03 -6.04
CA LEU A 17 -15.31 0.84 -4.60
C LEU A 17 -14.25 1.86 -4.17
N SER A 18 -14.60 2.78 -3.26
CA SER A 18 -13.72 3.86 -2.80
C SER A 18 -12.57 3.35 -1.91
N GLY A 19 -11.87 2.30 -2.34
CA GLY A 19 -10.74 1.73 -1.63
C GLY A 19 -9.50 2.59 -1.77
N ALA A 20 -8.62 2.52 -0.78
CA ALA A 20 -7.30 3.14 -0.85
C ALA A 20 -6.23 2.07 -1.03
N ILE A 21 -5.17 2.42 -1.77
CA ILE A 21 -4.03 1.53 -1.99
C ILE A 21 -2.78 2.20 -1.45
N LEU A 22 -2.07 1.52 -0.55
CA LEU A 22 -0.76 1.91 -0.04
C LEU A 22 0.33 1.11 -0.75
N GLN A 23 1.40 1.82 -1.12
CA GLN A 23 2.64 1.23 -1.60
C GLN A 23 3.67 1.25 -0.47
N VAL A 24 4.16 0.07 -0.11
CA VAL A 24 5.18 -0.14 0.91
C VAL A 24 6.51 -0.36 0.19
N HIS A 25 7.41 0.62 0.33
CA HIS A 25 8.76 0.55 -0.23
C HIS A 25 9.76 0.04 0.81
N GLY A 26 10.92 -0.43 0.36
CA GLY A 26 11.95 -0.99 1.25
C GLY A 26 11.61 -2.39 1.77
N VAL A 27 10.77 -3.13 1.05
CA VAL A 27 10.47 -4.53 1.36
C VAL A 27 11.67 -5.39 0.98
N GLU A 28 12.13 -6.20 1.93
CA GLU A 28 13.23 -7.15 1.72
C GLU A 28 12.91 -8.13 0.59
N ARG A 29 13.94 -8.56 -0.15
CA ARG A 29 13.75 -9.41 -1.34
C ARG A 29 13.17 -10.79 -1.02
N ASP A 30 13.40 -11.31 0.18
CA ASP A 30 12.89 -12.60 0.63
C ASP A 30 11.51 -12.52 1.30
N ALA A 31 10.99 -11.31 1.51
CA ALA A 31 9.65 -11.11 2.08
C ALA A 31 8.57 -11.80 1.23
N THR A 32 7.55 -12.29 1.92
CA THR A 32 6.43 -13.03 1.35
C THR A 32 5.11 -12.27 1.50
N SER A 33 4.16 -12.53 0.60
CA SER A 33 2.83 -11.92 0.70
C SER A 33 2.12 -12.27 2.02
N ARG A 34 2.47 -13.42 2.62
CA ARG A 34 1.95 -13.83 3.92
C ARG A 34 2.48 -12.95 5.05
N GLU A 35 3.76 -12.61 5.05
CA GLU A 35 4.32 -11.68 6.03
C GLU A 35 3.70 -10.29 5.88
N MET A 36 3.49 -9.85 4.63
CA MET A 36 2.83 -8.57 4.37
C MET A 36 1.36 -8.58 4.85
N HIS A 37 0.64 -9.68 4.62
CA HIS A 37 -0.69 -9.89 5.18
C HIS A 37 -0.70 -9.84 6.71
N ILE A 38 0.23 -10.54 7.37
CA ILE A 38 0.32 -10.56 8.84
C ILE A 38 0.49 -9.14 9.40
N LEU A 39 1.32 -8.31 8.75
CA LEU A 39 1.59 -6.95 9.20
C LEU A 39 0.38 -6.02 9.15
N PHE A 40 -0.55 -6.22 8.19
CA PHE A 40 -1.69 -5.32 7.98
C PHE A 40 -3.05 -5.92 8.31
N SER A 41 -3.16 -7.24 8.50
CA SER A 41 -4.43 -7.95 8.74
C SER A 41 -5.20 -7.50 9.99
N GLY A 42 -4.53 -6.85 10.94
CA GLY A 42 -5.14 -6.26 12.14
C GLY A 42 -5.57 -4.81 11.97
N CYS A 43 -5.26 -4.15 10.85
CA CYS A 43 -5.62 -2.76 10.62
C CYS A 43 -7.11 -2.64 10.28
N VAL A 44 -7.75 -1.58 10.79
CA VAL A 44 -9.12 -1.23 10.41
C VAL A 44 -9.17 -1.02 8.90
N GLY A 45 -10.22 -1.51 8.25
CA GLY A 45 -10.43 -1.34 6.81
C GLY A 45 -9.49 -2.15 5.92
N TYR A 46 -8.61 -2.99 6.46
CA TYR A 46 -7.77 -3.88 5.65
C TYR A 46 -8.61 -4.81 4.77
N ILE A 47 -8.26 -4.88 3.47
CA ILE A 47 -8.88 -5.79 2.50
C ILE A 47 -7.89 -6.87 2.07
N SER A 48 -6.73 -6.46 1.55
CA SER A 48 -5.75 -7.39 0.99
C SER A 48 -4.34 -6.82 1.03
N ALA A 49 -3.34 -7.71 0.98
CA ALA A 49 -1.94 -7.37 0.81
C ALA A 49 -1.30 -8.33 -0.18
N SER A 50 -0.49 -7.79 -1.07
CA SER A 50 0.28 -8.54 -2.05
C SER A 50 1.68 -7.94 -2.19
N LEU A 51 2.55 -8.69 -2.86
CA LEU A 51 3.85 -8.20 -3.27
C LEU A 51 3.86 -8.03 -4.79
N SER A 52 4.48 -6.96 -5.23
CA SER A 52 4.78 -6.72 -6.64
C SER A 52 6.28 -6.49 -6.80
N GLU A 53 6.80 -6.88 -7.95
CA GLU A 53 8.18 -6.59 -8.33
C GLU A 53 8.21 -5.23 -9.06
N GLU A 54 9.11 -4.34 -8.66
CA GLU A 54 9.36 -3.05 -9.30
C GLU A 54 10.85 -2.96 -9.67
N GLY A 55 11.18 -3.47 -10.85
CA GLY A 55 12.56 -3.57 -11.33
C GLY A 55 13.37 -4.59 -10.53
N SER A 56 14.35 -4.11 -9.74
CA SER A 56 15.19 -4.95 -8.87
C SER A 56 14.77 -4.88 -7.39
N ALA A 57 13.73 -4.11 -7.10
CA ALA A 57 13.14 -3.93 -5.78
C ALA A 57 11.79 -4.64 -5.71
N LYS A 58 11.42 -5.03 -4.50
CA LYS A 58 10.11 -5.56 -4.18
C LYS A 58 9.30 -4.47 -3.48
N ILE A 59 8.02 -4.37 -3.82
CA ILE A 59 7.08 -3.44 -3.19
C ILE A 59 5.90 -4.20 -2.62
N GLY A 60 5.44 -3.78 -1.44
CA GLY A 60 4.17 -4.22 -0.88
C GLY A 60 3.04 -3.37 -1.43
N VAL A 61 1.93 -4.01 -1.79
CA VAL A 61 0.70 -3.34 -2.20
C VAL A 61 -0.38 -3.74 -1.20
N VAL A 62 -0.96 -2.77 -0.50
CA VAL A 62 -1.96 -3.01 0.54
C VAL A 62 -3.22 -2.25 0.20
N GLN A 63 -4.34 -2.96 0.17
CA GLN A 63 -5.65 -2.40 -0.12
C GLN A 63 -6.45 -2.22 1.16
N PHE A 64 -7.06 -1.05 1.28
CA PHE A 64 -7.98 -0.67 2.32
C PHE A 64 -9.35 -0.32 1.74
N ASP A 65 -10.39 -0.37 2.58
CA ASP A 65 -11.76 -0.03 2.23
C ASP A 65 -12.00 1.47 1.98
N SER A 66 -11.11 2.32 2.50
CA SER A 66 -11.21 3.77 2.46
C SER A 66 -9.84 4.43 2.64
N ALA A 67 -9.72 5.70 2.28
CA ALA A 67 -8.49 6.46 2.55
C ALA A 67 -8.31 6.71 4.04
N GLU A 68 -9.41 6.96 4.75
CA GLU A 68 -9.43 7.20 6.19
C GLU A 68 -8.90 6.01 6.99
N SER A 69 -9.18 4.77 6.57
CA SER A 69 -8.62 3.59 7.23
C SER A 69 -7.15 3.36 6.91
N ALA A 70 -6.68 3.79 5.73
CA ALA A 70 -5.27 3.71 5.34
C ALA A 70 -4.34 4.74 6.04
N PHE A 71 -4.87 5.84 6.58
CA PHE A 71 -4.10 6.92 7.23
C PHE A 71 -4.17 6.93 8.76
N GLN A 72 -4.87 5.98 9.39
CA GLN A 72 -4.96 5.83 10.85
C GLN A 72 -3.71 5.19 11.45
#